data_AF-A0A0M9YH67-F1
#
_entry.id   AF-A0A0M9YH67-F1
#
_cell.length_a   1.000
_cell.length_b   1.000
_cell.length_c   1.000
_cell.angle_alpha   90.00
_cell.angle_beta   90.00
_cell.angle_gamma   90.00
#
_symmetry.space_group_name_H-M   'P 1'
#
loop_
_entity.id
_entity.type
_entity.pdbx_description
1 polymer ?
#
loop_
_entity_poly.entity_id
_entity_poly.type
_entity_poly.pdbx_seq_one_letter_code
_entity_poly.pdbx_strand_id
1 'polypeptide(L)'
;MVRVQELHDVALAPLTTFRLGGPGTRLITATTEAEVIEAVRAADAADTPLLVIGGGSNLVIADEGFDGTVLRIATTGFALEGTQLELAAGEVWTDAVARTVEAGLAGLECMAGIPGSAGATPIQNVGAYGQEVAQTIAEVVAYDRTTSTTIALTHPECDFSYRHSRFKADPYRYVVLRVRFQLEDAGGLSAPIQYAETARALGVTPGDRVPLAHAQRMVLKLRAGKGMVLDPADHDTWSAGSFFTHPILADDEYAALCARVRERLGEDVAAPAHPAGPGRTKIPAAWLIDKAGFTRGYGTGPARISTKHPLALTNRGGATTEDLLALAREVVAGVRETFGITLVNEPVTVGVSL
;
A
#
# COMPACT_ATOMS: atom_id res chain seq x y z
N MET A 1 -24.35 -17.81 17.82
CA MET A 1 -24.02 -16.79 16.79
C MET A 1 -23.59 -15.54 17.52
N VAL A 2 -22.29 -15.26 17.54
CA VAL A 2 -21.81 -13.94 17.95
C VAL A 2 -22.34 -12.98 16.88
N ARG A 3 -23.14 -11.98 17.27
CA ARG A 3 -23.71 -11.04 16.31
C ARG A 3 -22.58 -10.22 15.72
N VAL A 4 -22.59 -10.08 14.41
CA VAL A 4 -21.89 -9.03 13.67
C VAL A 4 -22.03 -7.71 14.44
N GLN A 5 -20.91 -7.05 14.72
CA GLN A 5 -20.95 -5.75 15.40
C GLN A 5 -21.36 -4.70 14.38
N GLU A 6 -22.58 -4.19 14.53
CA GLU A 6 -23.14 -3.09 13.74
C GLU A 6 -23.18 -1.81 14.57
N LEU A 7 -22.66 -0.72 14.01
CA LEU A 7 -22.65 0.62 14.58
C LEU A 7 -23.16 1.63 13.55
N HIS A 8 -23.68 2.77 14.01
CA HIS A 8 -24.16 3.86 13.17
C HIS A 8 -23.45 5.17 13.53
N ASP A 9 -23.36 6.07 12.55
CA ASP A 9 -22.79 7.42 12.70
C ASP A 9 -21.40 7.43 13.36
N VAL A 10 -20.55 6.47 12.99
CA VAL A 10 -19.22 6.29 13.58
C VAL A 10 -18.16 7.11 12.88
N ALA A 11 -17.27 7.75 13.62
CA ALA A 11 -16.10 8.39 13.01
C ALA A 11 -15.21 7.34 12.32
N LEU A 12 -14.86 7.57 11.05
CA LEU A 12 -13.99 6.68 10.28
C LEU A 12 -12.50 7.01 10.47
N ALA A 13 -12.16 8.23 10.90
CA ALA A 13 -10.78 8.62 11.18
C ALA A 13 -10.00 7.61 12.06
N PRO A 14 -10.53 7.08 13.18
CA PRO A 14 -9.82 6.07 13.98
C PRO A 14 -9.52 4.75 13.27
N LEU A 15 -10.17 4.50 12.11
CA LEU A 15 -9.97 3.30 11.30
C LEU A 15 -8.93 3.49 10.20
N THR A 16 -8.37 4.70 10.03
CA THR A 16 -7.34 4.99 9.03
C THR A 16 -6.01 5.32 9.69
N THR A 17 -4.89 4.95 9.05
CA THR A 17 -3.56 5.31 9.57
C THR A 17 -3.28 6.81 9.50
N PHE A 18 -3.91 7.50 8.56
CA PHE A 18 -3.92 8.96 8.47
C PHE A 18 -4.62 9.63 9.66
N ARG A 19 -5.55 8.93 10.32
CA ARG A 19 -6.48 9.51 11.29
C ARG A 19 -7.33 10.63 10.69
N LEU A 20 -7.76 10.41 9.45
CA LEU A 20 -8.59 11.31 8.65
C LEU A 20 -9.84 10.56 8.16
N GLY A 21 -10.92 11.30 7.94
CA GLY A 21 -12.21 10.78 7.50
C GLY A 21 -13.37 11.14 8.42
N GLY A 22 -14.48 11.52 7.80
CA GLY A 22 -15.74 11.87 8.46
C GLY A 22 -16.52 10.67 9.01
N PRO A 23 -17.83 10.86 9.29
CA PRO A 23 -18.69 9.80 9.81
C PRO A 23 -19.04 8.75 8.74
N GLY A 24 -19.18 7.48 9.14
CA GLY A 24 -19.80 6.43 8.34
C GLY A 24 -21.22 6.18 8.82
N THR A 25 -22.20 6.22 7.91
CA THR A 25 -23.62 6.01 8.23
C THR A 25 -23.86 4.68 8.93
N ARG A 26 -23.19 3.63 8.45
CA ARG A 26 -23.29 2.28 9.00
C ARG A 26 -21.94 1.58 8.93
N LEU A 27 -21.46 1.04 10.05
CA LEU A 27 -20.26 0.21 10.12
C LEU A 27 -20.64 -1.21 10.53
N ILE A 28 -20.22 -2.17 9.72
CA ILE A 28 -20.28 -3.59 10.01
C ILE A 28 -18.85 -4.10 10.24
N THR A 29 -18.61 -4.80 11.35
CA THR A 29 -17.37 -5.55 11.54
C THR A 29 -17.63 -7.05 11.39
N ALA A 30 -17.08 -7.65 10.34
CA ALA A 30 -17.20 -9.07 10.04
C ALA A 30 -15.95 -9.83 10.49
N THR A 31 -16.16 -10.92 11.22
CA THR A 31 -15.12 -11.77 11.81
C THR A 31 -15.04 -13.16 11.16
N THR A 32 -15.99 -13.49 10.28
CA THR A 32 -15.97 -14.73 9.47
C THR A 32 -16.20 -14.44 7.99
N GLU A 33 -15.79 -15.36 7.10
CA GLU A 33 -16.07 -15.23 5.66
C GLU A 33 -17.57 -15.15 5.36
N ALA A 34 -18.38 -15.92 6.11
CA ALA A 34 -19.83 -15.92 5.95
C ALA A 34 -20.43 -14.53 6.26
N GLU A 35 -19.97 -13.88 7.33
CA GLU A 35 -20.39 -12.52 7.69
C GLU A 35 -19.94 -11.48 6.65
N VAL A 36 -18.74 -11.63 6.08
CA VAL A 36 -18.26 -10.77 4.98
C VAL A 36 -19.20 -10.89 3.78
N ILE A 37 -19.48 -12.12 3.34
CA ILE A 37 -20.36 -12.38 2.19
C ILE A 37 -21.79 -11.90 2.46
N GLU A 38 -22.31 -12.15 3.66
CA GLU A 38 -23.65 -11.70 4.05
C GLU A 38 -23.77 -10.16 4.04
N ALA A 39 -22.78 -9.45 4.59
CA ALA A 39 -22.75 -7.99 4.59
C ALA A 39 -22.68 -7.40 3.17
N VAL A 40 -21.84 -8.00 2.31
CA VAL A 40 -21.73 -7.59 0.89
C VAL A 40 -23.06 -7.80 0.18
N ARG A 41 -23.65 -8.99 0.30
CA ARG A 41 -24.94 -9.32 -0.33
C ARG A 41 -26.07 -8.44 0.17
N ALA A 42 -26.09 -8.11 1.46
CA ALA A 42 -27.09 -7.21 2.03
C ALA A 42 -26.97 -5.79 1.47
N ALA A 43 -25.74 -5.27 1.33
CA ALA A 43 -25.51 -3.97 0.70
C ALA A 43 -25.92 -3.98 -0.78
N ASP A 44 -25.54 -5.02 -1.53
CA ASP A 44 -25.88 -5.19 -2.96
C ASP A 44 -27.40 -5.29 -3.16
N ALA A 45 -28.11 -6.08 -2.34
CA ALA A 45 -29.56 -6.24 -2.43
C ALA A 45 -30.33 -4.96 -2.08
N ALA A 46 -29.75 -4.10 -1.23
CA ALA A 46 -30.32 -2.82 -0.83
C ALA A 46 -29.85 -1.64 -1.70
N ASP A 47 -29.04 -1.89 -2.74
CA ASP A 47 -28.41 -0.86 -3.58
C ASP A 47 -27.69 0.23 -2.75
N THR A 48 -27.08 -0.19 -1.64
CA THR A 48 -26.39 0.71 -0.72
C THR A 48 -24.91 0.75 -1.05
N PRO A 49 -24.28 1.93 -1.20
CA PRO A 49 -22.84 2.05 -1.39
C PRO A 49 -22.07 1.27 -0.32
N LEU A 50 -21.07 0.50 -0.76
CA LEU A 50 -20.26 -0.35 0.12
C LEU A 50 -18.79 0.07 0.08
N LEU A 51 -18.23 0.40 1.25
CA LEU A 51 -16.80 0.62 1.43
C LEU A 51 -16.20 -0.54 2.23
N VAL A 52 -15.28 -1.29 1.61
CA VAL A 52 -14.57 -2.38 2.30
C VAL A 52 -13.26 -1.85 2.88
N ILE A 53 -13.06 -2.06 4.18
CA ILE A 53 -11.85 -1.63 4.91
C ILE A 53 -11.16 -2.83 5.54
N GLY A 54 -9.86 -2.98 5.26
CA GLY A 54 -8.95 -3.84 6.00
C GLY A 54 -8.35 -3.11 7.21
N GLY A 55 -7.04 -2.86 7.18
CA GLY A 55 -6.35 -2.06 8.20
C GLY A 55 -6.34 -0.55 7.97
N GLY A 56 -7.05 -0.05 6.95
CA GLY A 56 -7.19 1.40 6.67
C GLY A 56 -5.87 2.14 6.39
N SER A 57 -4.83 1.43 5.96
CA SER A 57 -3.49 1.99 5.76
C SER A 57 -3.25 2.64 4.38
N ASN A 58 -4.25 2.61 3.51
CA ASN A 58 -4.17 3.14 2.14
C ASN A 58 -5.47 3.85 1.71
N LEU A 59 -6.15 4.51 2.66
CA LEU A 59 -7.41 5.21 2.46
C LEU A 59 -7.28 6.70 2.75
N VAL A 60 -7.91 7.52 1.92
CA VAL A 60 -8.18 8.94 2.15
C VAL A 60 -9.68 9.14 2.04
N ILE A 61 -10.36 9.33 3.17
CA ILE A 61 -11.82 9.39 3.26
C ILE A 61 -12.25 10.85 3.42
N ALA A 62 -13.25 11.29 2.68
CA ALA A 62 -13.83 12.62 2.75
C ALA A 62 -14.13 13.09 4.18
N ASP A 63 -14.05 14.39 4.44
CA ASP A 63 -14.42 14.97 5.73
C ASP A 63 -15.94 14.87 5.98
N GLU A 64 -16.74 14.83 4.91
CA GLU A 64 -18.17 14.53 4.92
C GLU A 64 -18.45 13.06 5.28
N GLY A 65 -17.45 12.19 5.17
CA GLY A 65 -17.55 10.78 5.51
C GLY A 65 -17.98 9.88 4.36
N PHE A 66 -18.73 8.82 4.68
CA PHE A 66 -19.21 7.85 3.70
C PHE A 66 -20.68 7.52 3.95
N ASP A 67 -21.52 7.93 3.00
CA ASP A 67 -22.96 7.64 3.03
C ASP A 67 -23.26 6.25 2.44
N GLY A 68 -23.21 5.24 3.31
CA GLY A 68 -23.41 3.86 2.93
C GLY A 68 -23.01 2.89 4.04
N THR A 69 -22.75 1.65 3.66
CA THR A 69 -22.24 0.62 4.56
C THR A 69 -20.72 0.54 4.46
N VAL A 70 -20.03 0.75 5.57
CA VAL A 70 -18.62 0.43 5.75
C VAL A 70 -18.50 -0.98 6.29
N LEU A 71 -17.83 -1.87 5.56
CA LEU A 71 -17.54 -3.23 5.98
C LEU A 71 -16.07 -3.34 6.40
N ARG A 72 -15.83 -3.47 7.70
CA ARG A 72 -14.51 -3.79 8.25
C ARG A 72 -14.30 -5.30 8.23
N ILE A 73 -13.29 -5.75 7.49
CA ILE A 73 -12.86 -7.15 7.48
C ILE A 73 -11.93 -7.37 8.68
N ALA A 74 -12.42 -8.11 9.67
CA ALA A 74 -11.70 -8.50 10.89
C ALA A 74 -11.62 -10.03 11.03
N THR A 75 -11.62 -10.75 9.90
CA THR A 75 -11.38 -12.20 9.87
C THR A 75 -9.95 -12.50 10.32
N THR A 76 -9.75 -13.56 11.09
CA THR A 76 -8.43 -14.01 11.54
C THR A 76 -8.17 -15.42 11.04
N GLY A 77 -6.93 -15.71 10.67
CA GLY A 77 -6.56 -17.02 10.17
C GLY A 77 -5.15 -17.01 9.62
N PHE A 78 -4.35 -17.94 10.13
CA PHE A 78 -2.99 -18.20 9.68
C PHE A 78 -2.78 -19.72 9.73
N ALA A 79 -2.69 -20.34 8.56
CA ALA A 79 -2.36 -21.74 8.42
C ALA A 79 -1.07 -21.86 7.62
N LEU A 80 -0.07 -22.52 8.20
CA LEU A 80 1.22 -22.73 7.58
C LEU A 80 1.53 -24.24 7.56
N GLU A 81 1.58 -24.82 6.37
CA GLU A 81 1.84 -26.24 6.14
C GLU A 81 3.06 -26.38 5.23
N GLY A 82 4.22 -26.71 5.81
CA GLY A 82 5.49 -26.66 5.09
C GLY A 82 5.78 -25.24 4.59
N THR A 83 5.78 -25.05 3.27
CA THR A 83 6.00 -23.75 2.61
C THR A 83 4.71 -23.09 2.11
N GLN A 84 3.55 -23.71 2.34
CA GLN A 84 2.25 -23.18 1.93
C GLN A 84 1.63 -22.39 3.07
N LEU A 85 1.36 -21.11 2.83
CA LEU A 85 0.75 -20.20 3.79
C LEU A 85 -0.63 -19.78 3.30
N GLU A 86 -1.67 -19.97 4.11
CA GLU A 86 -2.99 -19.38 3.91
C GLU A 86 -3.26 -18.33 5.01
N LEU A 87 -3.63 -17.12 4.60
CA LEU A 87 -4.03 -16.03 5.48
C LEU A 87 -5.49 -15.64 5.24
N ALA A 88 -6.25 -15.44 6.31
CA ALA A 88 -7.53 -14.76 6.25
C ALA A 88 -7.35 -13.29 5.86
N ALA A 89 -8.31 -12.70 5.14
CA ALA A 89 -8.20 -11.34 4.61
C ALA A 89 -7.99 -10.26 5.68
N GLY A 90 -8.51 -10.45 6.90
CA GLY A 90 -8.35 -9.54 8.03
C GLY A 90 -7.08 -9.74 8.86
N GLU A 91 -6.27 -10.78 8.58
CA GLU A 91 -5.04 -11.04 9.34
C GLU A 91 -4.08 -9.85 9.22
N VAL A 92 -3.49 -9.42 10.34
CA VAL A 92 -2.56 -8.29 10.38
C VAL A 92 -1.31 -8.64 9.59
N TRP A 93 -1.04 -7.90 8.51
CA TRP A 93 0.01 -8.25 7.56
C TRP A 93 1.41 -8.26 8.19
N THR A 94 1.74 -7.25 9.00
CA THR A 94 3.05 -7.18 9.67
C THR A 94 3.30 -8.38 10.57
N ASP A 95 2.28 -8.84 11.30
CA ASP A 95 2.40 -9.98 12.21
C ASP A 95 2.52 -11.29 11.42
N ALA A 96 1.79 -11.43 10.32
CA ALA A 96 1.91 -12.58 9.43
C ALA A 96 3.33 -12.70 8.86
N VAL A 97 3.91 -11.61 8.36
CA VAL A 97 5.31 -11.58 7.87
C VAL A 97 6.31 -11.92 8.97
N ALA A 98 6.07 -11.47 10.21
CA ALA A 98 6.93 -11.83 11.34
C ALA A 98 6.93 -13.35 11.60
N ARG A 99 5.75 -13.95 11.61
CA ARG A 99 5.56 -15.39 11.83
C ARG A 99 6.18 -16.26 10.73
N THR A 100 6.19 -15.81 9.47
CA THR A 100 6.89 -16.56 8.39
C THR A 100 8.39 -16.53 8.57
N VAL A 101 8.94 -15.39 9.01
CA VAL A 101 10.37 -15.26 9.30
C VAL A 101 10.78 -16.10 10.52
N GLU A 102 9.95 -16.13 11.56
CA GLU A 102 10.14 -17.02 12.72
C GLU A 102 10.11 -18.51 12.33
N ALA A 103 9.28 -18.87 11.37
CA ALA A 103 9.23 -20.22 10.79
C ALA A 103 10.41 -20.52 9.84
N GLY A 104 11.31 -19.57 9.59
CA GLY A 104 12.48 -19.77 8.73
C GLY A 104 12.19 -19.71 7.23
N LEU A 105 11.03 -19.19 6.82
CA LEU A 105 10.58 -19.19 5.43
C LEU A 105 10.78 -17.83 4.76
N ALA A 106 11.45 -17.86 3.61
CA ALA A 106 11.76 -16.71 2.78
C ALA A 106 10.62 -16.38 1.80
N GLY A 107 10.60 -15.12 1.35
CA GLY A 107 9.73 -14.61 0.30
C GLY A 107 8.95 -13.36 0.69
N LEU A 108 8.83 -13.06 1.99
CA LEU A 108 8.05 -11.92 2.50
C LEU A 108 8.87 -10.95 3.36
N GLU A 109 10.11 -11.28 3.72
CA GLU A 109 10.91 -10.55 4.70
C GLU A 109 11.20 -9.10 4.31
N CYS A 110 11.26 -8.77 3.01
CA CYS A 110 11.47 -7.40 2.55
C CYS A 110 10.19 -6.54 2.59
N MET A 111 9.05 -7.14 2.92
CA MET A 111 7.77 -6.47 3.15
C MET A 111 7.44 -6.30 4.64
N ALA A 112 8.38 -6.60 5.53
CA ALA A 112 8.23 -6.43 6.98
C ALA A 112 7.87 -4.97 7.34
N GLY A 113 6.92 -4.80 8.27
CA GLY A 113 6.47 -3.49 8.74
C GLY A 113 5.57 -2.71 7.78
N ILE A 114 5.06 -3.35 6.73
CA ILE A 114 3.96 -2.77 5.94
C ILE A 114 2.66 -2.88 6.75
N PRO A 115 1.95 -1.77 7.00
CA PRO A 115 0.69 -1.81 7.73
C PRO A 115 -0.47 -2.30 6.85
N GLY A 116 -1.55 -2.74 7.48
CA GLY A 116 -2.76 -3.20 6.80
C GLY A 116 -3.03 -4.68 7.06
N SER A 117 -3.94 -5.23 6.27
CA SER A 117 -4.37 -6.63 6.37
C SER A 117 -3.91 -7.45 5.16
N ALA A 118 -3.78 -8.75 5.34
CA ALA A 118 -3.33 -9.68 4.30
C ALA A 118 -4.21 -9.60 3.03
N GLY A 119 -5.53 -9.48 3.18
CA GLY A 119 -6.47 -9.38 2.06
C GLY A 119 -6.35 -8.10 1.22
N ALA A 120 -5.74 -7.04 1.77
CA ALA A 120 -5.47 -5.81 1.03
C ALA A 120 -4.19 -5.91 0.18
N THR A 121 -3.30 -6.87 0.47
CA THR A 121 -2.02 -7.02 -0.23
C THR A 121 -2.14 -7.32 -1.73
N PRO A 122 -3.04 -8.22 -2.21
CA PRO A 122 -3.18 -8.47 -3.63
C PRO A 122 -3.81 -7.28 -4.38
N ILE A 123 -4.59 -6.43 -3.72
CA ILE A 123 -5.32 -5.34 -4.39
C ILE A 123 -4.39 -4.47 -5.22
N GLN A 124 -3.27 -4.06 -4.62
CA GLN A 124 -2.30 -3.20 -5.29
C GLN A 124 -0.93 -3.85 -5.44
N ASN A 125 -0.85 -5.19 -5.45
CA ASN A 125 0.41 -5.93 -5.49
C ASN A 125 1.45 -5.31 -4.55
N VAL A 126 1.13 -5.30 -3.25
CA VAL A 126 1.96 -4.66 -2.22
C VAL A 126 3.40 -5.12 -2.35
N GLY A 127 4.33 -4.18 -2.26
CA GLY A 127 5.75 -4.47 -2.38
C GLY A 127 6.64 -3.38 -1.82
N ALA A 128 7.79 -3.80 -1.30
CA ALA A 128 8.82 -2.94 -0.76
C ALA A 128 10.19 -3.62 -0.89
N TYR A 129 11.24 -2.80 -0.99
CA TYR A 129 12.64 -3.26 -0.99
C TYR A 129 12.93 -4.40 -1.98
N GLY A 130 12.33 -4.33 -3.17
CA GLY A 130 12.59 -5.27 -4.28
C GLY A 130 11.80 -6.57 -4.21
N GLN A 131 10.91 -6.72 -3.22
CA GLN A 131 9.91 -7.79 -3.19
C GLN A 131 8.50 -7.25 -3.41
N GLU A 132 7.65 -8.07 -4.01
CA GLU A 132 6.22 -7.84 -4.21
C GLU A 132 5.46 -9.13 -3.87
N VAL A 133 4.23 -9.01 -3.34
CA VAL A 133 3.43 -10.18 -2.96
C VAL A 133 3.15 -11.10 -4.15
N ALA A 134 3.06 -10.58 -5.38
CA ALA A 134 2.93 -11.40 -6.58
C ALA A 134 4.02 -12.48 -6.71
N GLN A 135 5.23 -12.25 -6.18
CA GLN A 135 6.32 -13.23 -6.26
C GLN A 135 6.07 -14.49 -5.42
N THR A 136 5.12 -14.45 -4.48
CA THR A 136 4.81 -15.55 -3.58
C THR A 136 3.35 -15.94 -3.58
N ILE A 137 2.41 -15.06 -3.98
CA ILE A 137 1.00 -15.43 -4.08
C ILE A 137 0.83 -16.56 -5.10
N ALA A 138 0.29 -17.68 -4.64
CA ALA A 138 -0.12 -18.79 -5.49
C ALA A 138 -1.58 -18.62 -5.95
N GLU A 139 -2.45 -18.17 -5.05
CA GLU A 139 -3.89 -18.08 -5.29
C GLU A 139 -4.53 -17.02 -4.37
N VAL A 140 -5.56 -16.33 -4.87
CA VAL A 140 -6.41 -15.42 -4.10
C VAL A 140 -7.84 -15.94 -4.12
N VAL A 141 -8.40 -16.19 -2.94
CA VAL A 141 -9.80 -16.58 -2.79
C VAL A 141 -10.63 -15.32 -2.55
N ALA A 142 -11.60 -15.06 -3.43
CA ALA A 142 -12.42 -13.86 -3.41
C ALA A 142 -13.90 -14.19 -3.60
N TYR A 143 -14.77 -13.38 -3.00
CA TYR A 143 -16.17 -13.32 -3.38
C TYR A 143 -16.33 -12.46 -4.62
N ASP A 144 -16.85 -13.04 -5.71
CA ASP A 144 -17.21 -12.33 -6.93
C ASP A 144 -18.66 -11.85 -6.82
N ARG A 145 -18.85 -10.53 -6.65
CA ARG A 145 -20.16 -9.90 -6.50
C ARG A 145 -21.03 -10.05 -7.74
N THR A 146 -20.42 -10.11 -8.93
CA THR A 146 -21.15 -10.23 -10.19
C THR A 146 -21.78 -11.62 -10.35
N THR A 147 -21.06 -12.68 -9.98
CA THR A 147 -21.58 -14.06 -10.05
C THR A 147 -22.19 -14.53 -8.74
N SER A 148 -22.04 -13.76 -7.66
CA SER A 148 -22.47 -14.11 -6.30
C SER A 148 -21.87 -15.42 -5.78
N THR A 149 -20.62 -15.73 -6.18
CA THR A 149 -19.92 -16.97 -5.81
C THR A 149 -18.54 -16.71 -5.28
N THR A 150 -18.05 -17.57 -4.39
CA THR A 150 -16.64 -17.61 -4.02
C THR A 150 -15.83 -18.28 -5.13
N ILE A 151 -14.77 -17.60 -5.58
CA ILE A 151 -13.84 -18.08 -6.60
C ILE A 151 -12.41 -18.11 -6.06
N ALA A 152 -11.58 -18.93 -6.69
CA ALA A 152 -10.14 -19.00 -6.46
C ALA A 152 -9.43 -18.56 -7.75
N LEU A 153 -8.67 -17.46 -7.68
CA LEU A 153 -7.92 -16.92 -8.80
C LEU A 153 -6.45 -17.29 -8.63
N THR A 154 -5.88 -18.01 -9.59
CA THR A 154 -4.45 -18.34 -9.63
C THR A 154 -3.60 -17.09 -9.84
N HIS A 155 -2.29 -17.20 -9.60
CA HIS A 155 -1.35 -16.11 -9.84
C HIS A 155 -1.49 -15.43 -11.23
N PRO A 156 -1.50 -16.15 -12.38
CA PRO A 156 -1.68 -15.51 -13.69
C PRO A 156 -3.05 -14.82 -13.84
N GLU A 157 -4.08 -15.33 -13.17
CA GLU A 157 -5.41 -14.73 -13.18
C GLU A 157 -5.50 -13.47 -12.31
N CYS A 158 -4.59 -13.25 -11.37
CA CYS A 158 -4.58 -12.02 -10.59
C CYS A 158 -4.08 -10.80 -11.39
N ASP A 159 -3.45 -11.01 -12.54
CA ASP A 159 -2.96 -9.97 -13.47
C ASP A 159 -2.11 -8.89 -12.77
N PHE A 160 -1.15 -9.34 -11.96
CA PHE A 160 -0.31 -8.45 -11.17
C PHE A 160 0.66 -7.65 -12.05
N SER A 161 0.79 -6.37 -11.73
CA SER A 161 1.87 -5.50 -12.21
C SER A 161 2.20 -4.45 -11.16
N TYR A 162 3.09 -3.49 -11.47
CA TYR A 162 3.54 -2.50 -10.51
C TYR A 162 2.35 -1.70 -9.94
N ARG A 163 2.09 -1.87 -8.64
CA ARG A 163 0.98 -1.23 -7.91
C ARG A 163 -0.42 -1.52 -8.47
N HIS A 164 -0.60 -2.64 -9.17
CA HIS A 164 -1.81 -2.97 -9.90
C HIS A 164 -2.12 -4.48 -9.89
N SER A 165 -3.40 -4.80 -10.05
CA SER A 165 -3.94 -6.16 -10.14
C SER A 165 -5.31 -6.12 -10.82
N ARG A 166 -5.86 -7.30 -11.16
CA ARG A 166 -7.27 -7.47 -11.55
C ARG A 166 -8.23 -6.84 -10.54
N PHE A 167 -7.95 -6.94 -9.25
CA PHE A 167 -8.80 -6.39 -8.19
C PHE A 167 -8.82 -4.86 -8.18
N LYS A 168 -7.71 -4.21 -8.57
CA LYS A 168 -7.66 -2.76 -8.73
C LYS A 168 -8.26 -2.29 -10.05
N ALA A 169 -8.17 -3.11 -11.10
CA ALA A 169 -8.80 -2.83 -12.40
C ALA A 169 -10.33 -2.85 -12.32
N ASP A 170 -10.89 -3.73 -11.49
CA ASP A 170 -12.33 -3.82 -11.22
C ASP A 170 -12.61 -3.71 -9.70
N PRO A 171 -12.54 -2.48 -9.14
CA PRO A 171 -12.54 -2.25 -7.69
C PRO A 171 -13.87 -2.57 -7.00
N TYR A 172 -14.95 -2.79 -7.76
CA TYR A 172 -16.28 -3.07 -7.21
C TYR A 172 -16.68 -4.53 -7.31
N ARG A 173 -15.97 -5.38 -8.06
CA ARG A 173 -16.40 -6.76 -8.28
C ARG A 173 -15.97 -7.74 -7.20
N TYR A 174 -14.74 -7.65 -6.74
CA TYR A 174 -14.13 -8.69 -5.92
C TYR A 174 -13.93 -8.25 -4.47
N VAL A 175 -14.29 -9.12 -3.52
CA VAL A 175 -13.93 -8.98 -2.10
C VAL A 175 -13.01 -10.13 -1.71
N VAL A 176 -11.74 -9.83 -1.46
CA VAL A 176 -10.74 -10.84 -1.05
C VAL A 176 -11.13 -11.41 0.31
N LEU A 177 -11.18 -12.74 0.42
CA LEU A 177 -11.53 -13.47 1.63
C LEU A 177 -10.30 -14.14 2.27
N ARG A 178 -9.42 -14.70 1.43
CA ARG A 178 -8.15 -15.33 1.81
C ARG A 178 -7.09 -15.13 0.74
N VAL A 179 -5.83 -15.22 1.15
CA VAL A 179 -4.68 -15.19 0.25
C VAL A 179 -3.78 -16.38 0.55
N ARG A 180 -3.38 -17.11 -0.49
CA ARG A 180 -2.49 -18.26 -0.41
C ARG A 180 -1.15 -17.92 -1.01
N PHE A 181 -0.09 -18.17 -0.26
CA PHE A 181 1.29 -17.93 -0.64
C PHE A 181 2.06 -19.24 -0.71
N GLN A 182 2.95 -19.32 -1.68
CA GLN A 182 4.01 -20.30 -1.78
C GLN A 182 5.31 -19.62 -1.37
N LEU A 183 5.80 -19.97 -0.18
CA LEU A 183 7.06 -19.46 0.37
C LEU A 183 8.22 -20.37 -0.03
N GLU A 184 9.43 -19.94 0.30
CA GLU A 184 10.66 -20.67 0.05
C GLU A 184 11.30 -21.14 1.37
N ASP A 185 11.57 -22.44 1.49
CA ASP A 185 12.51 -22.94 2.51
C ASP A 185 13.93 -22.79 1.96
N ALA A 186 14.58 -21.70 2.33
CA ALA A 186 15.94 -21.37 1.93
C ALA A 186 16.97 -21.72 3.01
N GLY A 187 16.66 -22.66 3.92
CA GLY A 187 17.58 -23.06 4.99
C GLY A 187 17.92 -21.92 5.96
N GLY A 188 16.96 -21.04 6.26
CA GLY A 188 17.13 -19.88 7.13
C GLY A 188 17.77 -18.65 6.46
N LEU A 189 17.98 -18.68 5.14
CA LEU A 189 18.40 -17.51 4.35
C LEU A 189 17.19 -16.74 3.82
N SER A 190 17.40 -15.46 3.47
CA SER A 190 16.42 -14.62 2.78
C SER A 190 16.24 -15.02 1.33
N ALA A 191 15.21 -14.49 0.66
CA ALA A 191 15.22 -14.39 -0.79
C ALA A 191 16.40 -13.48 -1.22
N PRO A 192 16.82 -13.54 -2.50
CA PRO A 192 17.89 -12.68 -3.01
C PRO A 192 17.58 -11.19 -2.76
N ILE A 193 18.50 -10.46 -2.16
CA ILE A 193 18.31 -9.03 -1.87
C ILE A 193 18.43 -8.23 -3.17
N GLN A 194 17.30 -7.78 -3.72
CA GLN A 194 17.28 -7.08 -5.02
C GLN A 194 17.50 -5.57 -4.90
N TYR A 195 17.10 -4.97 -3.77
CA TYR A 195 17.10 -3.51 -3.65
C TYR A 195 18.44 -2.96 -3.18
N ALA A 196 19.01 -2.05 -3.98
CA ALA A 196 20.36 -1.53 -3.79
C ALA A 196 20.59 -0.87 -2.42
N GLU A 197 19.61 -0.15 -1.88
CA GLU A 197 19.74 0.44 -0.54
C GLU A 197 19.82 -0.63 0.55
N THR A 198 19.01 -1.70 0.45
CA THR A 198 19.03 -2.82 1.39
C THR A 198 20.35 -3.56 1.30
N ALA A 199 20.81 -3.87 0.08
CA ALA A 199 22.09 -4.54 -0.16
C ALA A 199 23.25 -3.74 0.44
N ARG A 200 23.31 -2.43 0.17
CA ARG A 200 24.30 -1.51 0.77
C ARG A 200 24.22 -1.48 2.29
N ALA A 201 23.03 -1.42 2.87
CA ALA A 201 22.85 -1.38 4.32
C ALA A 201 23.24 -2.70 5.01
N LEU A 202 23.12 -3.82 4.31
CA LEU A 202 23.55 -5.15 4.75
C LEU A 202 25.04 -5.42 4.47
N GLY A 203 25.71 -4.60 3.66
CA GLY A 203 27.08 -4.83 3.23
C GLY A 203 27.24 -5.98 2.22
N VAL A 204 26.22 -6.20 1.37
CA VAL A 204 26.18 -7.28 0.37
C VAL A 204 25.91 -6.73 -1.03
N THR A 205 26.05 -7.57 -2.05
CA THR A 205 25.75 -7.23 -3.45
C THR A 205 24.28 -7.55 -3.75
N PRO A 206 23.59 -6.75 -4.60
CA PRO A 206 22.27 -7.15 -5.08
C PRO A 206 22.29 -8.55 -5.70
N GLY A 207 21.37 -9.41 -5.26
CA GLY A 207 21.32 -10.83 -5.62
C GLY A 207 21.85 -11.77 -4.53
N ASP A 208 22.63 -11.27 -3.56
CA ASP A 208 23.10 -12.09 -2.44
C ASP A 208 21.93 -12.44 -1.51
N ARG A 209 22.04 -13.58 -0.82
CA ARG A 209 21.15 -13.97 0.28
C ARG A 209 21.85 -13.76 1.62
N VAL A 210 21.10 -13.35 2.63
CA VAL A 210 21.59 -13.15 4.00
C VAL A 210 20.76 -13.96 4.99
N PRO A 211 21.16 -14.12 6.26
CA PRO A 211 20.29 -14.74 7.26
C PRO A 211 18.92 -14.03 7.29
N LEU A 212 17.83 -14.79 7.22
CA LEU A 212 16.47 -14.29 7.02
C LEU A 212 16.07 -13.22 8.05
N ALA A 213 16.31 -13.51 9.33
CA ALA A 213 16.05 -12.56 10.41
C ALA A 213 16.89 -11.27 10.31
N HIS A 214 18.08 -11.32 9.70
CA HIS A 214 18.88 -10.12 9.44
C HIS A 214 18.23 -9.26 8.36
N ALA A 215 17.80 -9.85 7.24
CA ALA A 215 17.09 -9.13 6.19
C ALA A 215 15.86 -8.39 6.74
N GLN A 216 15.02 -9.11 7.49
CA GLN A 216 13.83 -8.54 8.13
C GLN A 216 14.17 -7.35 9.05
N ARG A 217 15.13 -7.51 9.97
CA ARG A 217 15.54 -6.43 10.88
C ARG A 217 16.09 -5.21 10.14
N MET A 218 16.87 -5.43 9.07
CA MET A 218 17.40 -4.33 8.28
C MET A 218 16.30 -3.57 7.56
N VAL A 219 15.34 -4.29 6.97
CA VAL A 219 14.18 -3.69 6.31
C VAL A 219 13.36 -2.85 7.30
N LEU A 220 13.05 -3.40 8.48
CA LEU A 220 12.36 -2.65 9.53
C LEU A 220 13.12 -1.39 9.94
N LYS A 221 14.45 -1.48 10.10
CA LYS A 221 15.31 -0.32 10.39
C LYS A 221 15.24 0.75 9.30
N LEU A 222 15.36 0.35 8.03
CA LEU A 222 15.27 1.28 6.89
C LEU A 222 13.90 1.94 6.80
N ARG A 223 12.82 1.20 7.07
CA ARG A 223 11.45 1.72 7.07
C ARG A 223 11.22 2.69 8.22
N ALA A 224 11.65 2.36 9.43
CA ALA A 224 11.53 3.22 10.60
C ALA A 224 12.29 4.55 10.39
N GLY A 225 13.48 4.49 9.78
CA GLY A 225 14.23 5.69 9.39
C GLY A 225 13.52 6.59 8.37
N LYS A 226 12.49 6.07 7.68
CA LYS A 226 11.67 6.78 6.69
C LYS A 226 10.25 7.10 7.19
N GLY A 227 9.92 6.81 8.45
CA GLY A 227 8.55 6.96 8.98
C GLY A 227 7.55 5.98 8.37
N MET A 228 8.02 4.85 7.82
CA MET A 228 7.22 3.85 7.10
C MET A 228 6.88 2.63 7.98
N VAL A 229 7.08 2.71 9.29
CA VAL A 229 6.57 1.76 10.30
C VAL A 229 5.67 2.57 11.21
N LEU A 230 4.45 2.09 11.47
CA LEU A 230 3.50 2.82 12.30
C LEU A 230 4.04 2.99 13.73
N ASP A 231 4.02 4.22 14.21
CA ASP A 231 4.33 4.59 15.58
C ASP A 231 3.31 5.65 16.04
N PRO A 232 2.39 5.31 16.95
CA PRO A 232 1.35 6.25 17.40
C PRO A 232 1.88 7.58 17.95
N ALA A 233 3.11 7.61 18.48
CA ALA A 233 3.75 8.79 19.04
C ALA A 233 4.47 9.65 17.97
N ASP A 234 4.68 9.12 16.77
CA ASP A 234 5.35 9.79 15.67
C ASP A 234 4.38 10.14 14.55
N HIS A 235 4.08 11.44 14.42
CA HIS A 235 3.18 11.96 13.39
C HIS A 235 3.75 11.81 11.97
N ASP A 236 5.06 11.56 11.78
CA ASP A 236 5.57 11.20 10.46
C ASP A 236 5.01 9.87 9.96
N THR A 237 4.45 9.05 10.85
CA THR A 237 3.84 7.75 10.53
C THR A 237 2.31 7.84 10.37
N TRP A 238 1.70 8.99 10.66
CA TRP A 238 0.27 9.23 10.44
C TRP A 238 0.02 9.57 8.97
N SER A 239 0.22 8.55 8.14
CA SER A 239 0.22 8.60 6.67
C SER A 239 -0.38 7.33 6.10
N ALA A 240 -0.60 7.32 4.78
CA ALA A 240 -0.81 6.08 4.01
C ALA A 240 0.51 5.56 3.40
N GLY A 241 1.66 5.89 3.99
CA GLY A 241 2.97 5.63 3.39
C GLY A 241 3.24 6.54 2.20
N SER A 242 3.78 6.00 1.11
CA SER A 242 4.02 6.77 -0.11
C SER A 242 2.70 7.21 -0.74
N PHE A 243 2.47 8.52 -0.80
CA PHE A 243 1.22 9.06 -1.33
C PHE A 243 1.16 8.99 -2.86
N PHE A 244 2.30 9.05 -3.55
CA PHE A 244 2.39 9.01 -5.01
C PHE A 244 3.12 7.76 -5.50
N THR A 245 2.58 7.17 -6.56
CA THR A 245 3.27 6.10 -7.30
C THR A 245 4.47 6.65 -8.07
N HIS A 246 5.43 5.78 -8.40
CA HIS A 246 6.53 6.12 -9.28
C HIS A 246 6.05 6.18 -10.75
N PRO A 247 6.20 7.32 -11.45
CA PRO A 247 5.85 7.43 -12.86
C PRO A 247 6.64 6.42 -13.69
N ILE A 248 5.96 5.76 -14.63
CA ILE A 248 6.57 4.89 -15.64
C ILE A 248 6.42 5.60 -16.98
N LEU A 249 7.55 6.05 -17.53
CA LEU A 249 7.62 6.88 -18.72
C LEU A 249 7.98 6.04 -19.94
N ALA A 250 7.39 6.35 -21.09
CA ALA A 250 7.90 5.94 -22.39
C ALA A 250 9.22 6.66 -22.72
N ASP A 251 9.95 6.18 -23.73
CA ASP A 251 11.28 6.70 -24.08
C ASP A 251 11.28 8.20 -24.45
N ASP A 252 10.23 8.68 -25.11
CA ASP A 252 10.04 10.07 -25.48
C ASP A 252 9.72 10.96 -24.26
N GLU A 253 8.85 10.51 -23.38
CA GLU A 253 8.55 11.16 -22.10
C GLU A 253 9.80 11.24 -21.20
N TYR A 254 10.59 10.18 -21.15
CA TYR A 254 11.84 10.15 -20.39
C TYR A 254 12.89 11.10 -20.98
N ALA A 255 13.01 11.17 -22.31
CA ALA A 255 13.89 12.15 -22.96
C ALA A 255 13.47 13.59 -22.65
N ALA A 256 12.17 13.88 -22.67
CA ALA A 256 11.62 15.18 -22.30
C ALA A 256 11.90 15.54 -20.83
N LEU A 257 11.77 14.58 -19.91
CA LEU A 257 12.16 14.75 -18.51
C LEU A 257 13.65 15.10 -18.39
N CYS A 258 14.52 14.35 -19.08
CA CYS A 258 15.97 14.60 -19.02
C CYS A 258 16.34 16.00 -19.51
N ALA A 259 15.68 16.50 -20.56
CA ALA A 259 15.89 17.86 -21.05
C ALA A 259 15.52 18.92 -19.99
N ARG A 260 14.34 18.78 -19.36
CA ARG A 260 13.90 19.68 -18.27
C ARG A 260 14.81 19.61 -17.05
N VAL A 261 15.30 18.41 -16.71
CA VAL A 261 16.24 18.22 -15.60
C VAL A 261 17.53 18.97 -15.84
N ARG A 262 18.12 18.89 -17.05
CA ARG A 262 19.34 19.65 -17.39
C ARG A 262 19.11 21.16 -17.36
N GLU A 263 18.00 21.61 -17.95
CA GLU A 263 17.62 23.03 -17.97
C GLU A 263 17.46 23.60 -16.55
N ARG A 264 16.84 22.84 -15.64
CA ARG A 264 16.49 23.32 -14.30
C ARG A 264 17.57 23.08 -13.24
N LEU A 265 18.24 21.93 -13.29
CA LEU A 265 19.17 21.47 -12.24
C LEU A 265 20.64 21.48 -12.70
N GLY A 266 20.91 21.72 -13.99
CA GLY A 266 22.24 21.74 -14.57
C GLY A 266 22.59 20.48 -15.37
N GLU A 267 23.52 20.62 -16.31
CA GLU A 267 23.96 19.56 -17.24
C GLU A 267 24.50 18.30 -16.54
N ASP A 268 25.10 18.45 -15.36
CA ASP A 268 25.71 17.35 -14.60
C ASP A 268 24.70 16.53 -13.78
N VAL A 269 23.43 16.94 -13.74
CA VAL A 269 22.39 16.26 -12.96
C VAL A 269 21.61 15.28 -13.84
N ALA A 270 21.63 14.00 -13.45
CA ALA A 270 20.83 12.96 -14.07
C ALA A 270 19.67 12.54 -13.17
N ALA A 271 18.48 12.36 -13.75
CA ALA A 271 17.36 11.76 -13.05
C ALA A 271 17.64 10.27 -12.78
N PRO A 272 17.35 9.75 -11.57
CA PRO A 272 17.44 8.33 -11.31
C PRO A 272 16.40 7.59 -12.16
N ALA A 273 16.85 6.51 -12.80
CA ALA A 273 16.06 5.72 -13.74
C ALA A 273 16.16 4.23 -13.39
N HIS A 274 15.01 3.57 -13.35
CA HIS A 274 14.92 2.12 -13.12
C HIS A 274 14.17 1.46 -14.29
N PRO A 275 14.67 0.33 -14.83
CA PRO A 275 13.95 -0.40 -15.85
C PRO A 275 12.54 -0.82 -15.39
N ALA A 276 11.55 -0.69 -16.27
CA ALA A 276 10.15 -1.05 -16.00
C ALA A 276 9.52 -1.87 -17.15
N GLY A 277 10.36 -2.56 -17.92
CA GLY A 277 9.97 -3.29 -19.13
C GLY A 277 10.52 -2.65 -20.41
N PRO A 278 10.28 -3.26 -21.58
CA PRO A 278 10.77 -2.76 -22.86
C PRO A 278 10.28 -1.33 -23.14
N GLY A 279 11.20 -0.39 -23.39
CA GLY A 279 10.87 1.02 -23.70
C GLY A 279 10.17 1.78 -22.56
N ARG A 280 10.31 1.29 -21.31
CA ARG A 280 9.65 1.86 -20.13
C ARG A 280 10.66 2.12 -19.03
N THR A 281 10.66 3.35 -18.52
CA THR A 281 11.56 3.80 -17.45
C THR A 281 10.76 4.29 -16.25
N LYS A 282 10.97 3.66 -15.09
CA LYS A 282 10.38 4.08 -13.82
C LYS A 282 11.24 5.13 -13.13
N ILE A 283 10.63 6.24 -12.76
CA ILE A 283 11.28 7.37 -12.09
C ILE A 283 10.85 7.43 -10.62
N PRO A 284 11.79 7.48 -9.66
CA PRO A 284 11.47 7.69 -8.26
C PRO A 284 10.74 9.03 -8.02
N ALA A 285 9.43 8.97 -7.72
CA ALA A 285 8.62 10.14 -7.42
C ALA A 285 9.19 10.99 -6.28
N ALA A 286 9.81 10.36 -5.27
CA ALA A 286 10.52 11.05 -4.19
C ALA A 286 11.58 12.04 -4.68
N TRP A 287 12.31 11.68 -5.74
CA TRP A 287 13.35 12.53 -6.32
C TRP A 287 12.72 13.71 -7.08
N LEU A 288 11.65 13.47 -7.85
CA LEU A 288 10.91 14.53 -8.54
C LEU A 288 10.34 15.55 -7.54
N ILE A 289 9.73 15.08 -6.46
CA ILE A 289 9.15 15.92 -5.40
C ILE A 289 10.25 16.76 -4.72
N ASP A 290 11.35 16.12 -4.30
CA ASP A 290 12.50 16.80 -3.68
C ASP A 290 13.09 17.89 -4.60
N LYS A 291 13.30 17.56 -5.88
CA LYS A 291 13.88 18.50 -6.87
C LYS A 291 12.92 19.56 -7.37
N ALA A 292 11.62 19.39 -7.18
CA ALA A 292 10.63 20.45 -7.37
C ALA A 292 10.53 21.40 -6.17
N GLY A 293 11.30 21.16 -5.09
CA GLY A 293 11.37 22.03 -3.91
C GLY A 293 10.54 21.55 -2.70
N PHE A 294 9.80 20.45 -2.86
CA PHE A 294 8.97 19.85 -1.82
C PHE A 294 9.79 18.86 -0.98
N THR A 295 10.72 19.41 -0.21
CA THR A 295 11.66 18.60 0.59
C THR A 295 11.01 18.05 1.87
N ARG A 296 11.75 17.23 2.63
CA ARG A 296 11.27 16.67 3.90
C ARG A 296 10.84 17.79 4.87
N GLY A 297 9.69 17.62 5.50
CA GLY A 297 9.13 18.61 6.43
C GLY A 297 8.46 19.81 5.75
N TYR A 298 8.33 19.82 4.42
CA TYR A 298 7.66 20.90 3.69
C TYR A 298 6.20 21.07 4.13
N GLY A 299 5.77 22.34 4.18
CA GLY A 299 4.45 22.76 4.62
C GLY A 299 4.44 23.27 6.06
N THR A 300 3.61 24.28 6.35
CA THR A 300 3.42 24.84 7.69
C THR A 300 2.03 24.52 8.27
N GLY A 301 1.11 24.02 7.44
CA GLY A 301 -0.25 23.65 7.81
C GLY A 301 -0.35 22.37 8.65
N PRO A 302 -1.59 21.92 8.91
CA PRO A 302 -1.84 20.72 9.71
C PRO A 302 -1.55 19.42 8.93
N ALA A 303 -1.54 19.45 7.59
CA ALA A 303 -0.94 18.41 6.75
C ALA A 303 0.44 18.86 6.25
N ARG A 304 1.43 17.95 6.24
CA ARG A 304 2.81 18.25 5.81
C ARG A 304 3.48 17.06 5.15
N ILE A 305 4.52 17.31 4.36
CA ILE A 305 5.45 16.26 3.96
C ILE A 305 6.23 15.79 5.19
N SER A 306 6.33 14.48 5.38
CA SER A 306 7.09 13.84 6.46
C SER A 306 8.49 14.41 6.59
N THR A 307 8.98 14.54 7.82
CA THR A 307 10.37 14.97 8.06
C THR A 307 11.38 13.88 7.68
N LYS A 308 10.91 12.65 7.45
CA LYS A 308 11.73 11.47 7.16
C LYS A 308 11.70 11.05 5.68
N HIS A 309 10.58 11.25 4.98
CA HIS A 309 10.47 10.82 3.58
C HIS A 309 9.58 11.75 2.73
N PRO A 310 10.09 12.29 1.60
CA PRO A 310 9.32 13.23 0.75
C PRO A 310 8.05 12.65 0.10
N LEU A 311 7.87 11.32 0.06
CA LEU A 311 6.66 10.71 -0.49
C LEU A 311 5.53 10.57 0.53
N ALA A 312 5.83 10.68 1.82
CA ALA A 312 4.81 10.55 2.84
C ALA A 312 4.20 11.92 3.14
N LEU A 313 2.93 12.09 2.78
CA LEU A 313 2.11 13.16 3.33
C LEU A 313 1.59 12.73 4.69
N THR A 314 1.57 13.64 5.66
CA THR A 314 1.36 13.31 7.08
C THR A 314 0.36 14.24 7.73
N ASN A 315 -0.51 13.67 8.55
CA ASN A 315 -1.38 14.40 9.47
C ASN A 315 -0.56 14.81 10.71
N ARG A 316 -0.46 16.11 10.99
CA ARG A 316 0.26 16.63 12.16
C ARG A 316 -0.57 16.68 13.43
N GLY A 317 -1.77 16.14 13.44
CA GLY A 317 -2.62 15.93 14.62
C GLY A 317 -4.06 16.36 14.41
N GLY A 318 -4.27 17.43 13.64
CA GLY A 318 -5.58 18.03 13.40
C GLY A 318 -5.81 18.44 11.95
N ALA A 319 -5.19 17.73 10.99
CA ALA A 319 -5.50 17.93 9.58
C ALA A 319 -6.92 17.45 9.29
N THR A 320 -7.56 18.09 8.30
CA THR A 320 -8.70 17.53 7.59
C THR A 320 -8.22 16.74 6.36
N THR A 321 -9.12 16.00 5.72
CA THR A 321 -8.83 15.39 4.42
C THR A 321 -8.57 16.45 3.37
N GLU A 322 -9.30 17.57 3.39
CA GLU A 322 -9.04 18.68 2.45
C GLU A 322 -7.65 19.31 2.66
N ASP A 323 -7.15 19.47 3.89
CA ASP A 323 -5.79 19.95 4.14
C ASP A 323 -4.74 19.04 3.47
N LEU A 324 -4.95 17.72 3.55
CA LEU A 324 -4.08 16.74 2.92
C LEU A 324 -4.14 16.83 1.39
N LEU A 325 -5.34 16.95 0.82
CA LEU A 325 -5.53 17.03 -0.62
C LEU A 325 -5.04 18.34 -1.21
N ALA A 326 -5.17 19.46 -0.49
CA ALA A 326 -4.61 20.74 -0.89
C ALA A 326 -3.08 20.65 -1.03
N LEU A 327 -2.40 20.07 -0.03
CA LEU A 327 -0.96 19.81 -0.10
C LEU A 327 -0.61 18.86 -1.26
N ALA A 328 -1.39 17.80 -1.46
CA ALA A 328 -1.17 16.88 -2.58
C ALA A 328 -1.30 17.58 -3.94
N ARG A 329 -2.32 18.43 -4.13
CA ARG A 329 -2.52 19.23 -5.36
C ARG A 329 -1.36 20.19 -5.61
N GLU A 330 -0.86 20.83 -4.55
CA GLU A 330 0.31 21.71 -4.62
C GLU A 330 1.56 20.96 -5.12
N VAL A 331 1.83 19.78 -4.55
CA VAL A 331 2.95 18.93 -4.98
C VAL A 331 2.78 18.46 -6.43
N VAL A 332 1.58 18.01 -6.83
CA VAL A 332 1.28 17.60 -8.20
C VAL A 332 1.52 18.75 -9.18
N ALA A 333 0.99 19.95 -8.87
CA ALA A 333 1.15 21.13 -9.70
C ALA A 333 2.62 21.52 -9.85
N GLY A 334 3.38 21.59 -8.75
CA GLY A 334 4.78 22.00 -8.80
C GLY A 334 5.69 20.97 -9.50
N VAL A 335 5.43 19.67 -9.35
CA VAL A 335 6.17 18.64 -10.11
C VAL A 335 5.83 18.70 -11.60
N ARG A 336 4.56 18.95 -11.94
CA ARG A 336 4.14 19.12 -13.34
C ARG A 336 4.75 20.36 -13.97
N GLU A 337 4.77 21.48 -13.27
CA GLU A 337 5.41 22.72 -13.72
C GLU A 337 6.90 22.52 -13.96
N THR A 338 7.59 21.92 -12.99
CA THR A 338 9.05 21.75 -13.01
C THR A 338 9.49 20.73 -14.05
N PHE A 339 8.84 19.56 -14.10
CA PHE A 339 9.33 18.40 -14.84
C PHE A 339 8.39 17.91 -15.94
N GLY A 340 7.21 18.50 -16.10
CA GLY A 340 6.20 18.04 -17.06
C GLY A 340 5.54 16.71 -16.68
N ILE A 341 5.80 16.20 -15.47
CA ILE A 341 5.29 14.91 -15.00
C ILE A 341 4.08 15.12 -14.10
N THR A 342 2.98 14.43 -14.37
CA THR A 342 1.81 14.42 -13.47
C THR A 342 1.90 13.20 -12.56
N LEU A 343 1.99 13.44 -11.25
CA LEU A 343 2.00 12.37 -10.25
C LEU A 343 0.59 11.81 -10.05
N VAL A 344 0.51 10.51 -9.74
CA VAL A 344 -0.75 9.79 -9.48
C VAL A 344 -0.73 9.27 -8.04
N ASN A 345 -1.81 9.52 -7.30
CA ASN A 345 -1.94 9.05 -5.93
C ASN A 345 -2.01 7.51 -5.86
N GLU A 346 -1.36 6.94 -4.85
CA GLU A 346 -1.44 5.52 -4.50
C GLU A 346 -2.61 5.19 -3.56
N PRO A 347 -2.92 6.04 -2.54
CA PRO A 347 -4.08 5.82 -1.68
C PRO A 347 -5.41 5.88 -2.44
N VAL A 348 -6.33 5.01 -2.03
CA VAL A 348 -7.71 5.02 -2.52
C VAL A 348 -8.46 6.18 -1.89
N THR A 349 -9.06 7.02 -2.73
CA THR A 349 -9.89 8.15 -2.30
C THR A 349 -11.35 7.71 -2.18
N VAL A 350 -12.02 8.14 -1.12
CA VAL A 350 -13.43 7.81 -0.83
C VAL A 350 -14.20 9.10 -0.64
N GLY A 351 -15.15 9.38 -1.53
CA GLY A 351 -15.93 10.63 -1.50
C GLY A 351 -15.15 11.89 -1.92
N VAL A 352 -13.89 11.73 -2.34
CA VAL A 352 -13.00 12.81 -2.79
C VAL A 352 -12.15 12.37 -3.98
N SER A 353 -11.51 13.33 -4.64
CA SER A 353 -10.55 13.11 -5.73
C SER A 353 -9.37 14.08 -5.62
N LEU A 354 -8.23 13.70 -6.20
CA LEU A 354 -7.06 14.57 -6.29
C LEU A 354 -7.03 15.36 -7.60
#